data_AF-A0A3N5J8P3-F1
#
_entry.id   AF-A0A3N5J8P3-F1
#
_cell.length_a   1.000
_cell.length_b   1.000
_cell.length_c   1.000
_cell.angle_alpha   90.00
_cell.angle_beta   90.00
_cell.angle_gamma   90.00
#
_symmetry.space_group_name_H-M   'P 1'
#
loop_
_entity.id
_entity.type
_entity.pdbx_description
1 polymer ?
#
loop_
_entity_poly.entity_id
_entity_poly.type
_entity_poly.pdbx_seq_one_letter_code
_entity_poly.pdbx_strand_id
1 'polypeptide(L)'
;TIGWSRRQLYRKLKAVMNQTPERFIYIVKLEFARQQLQTTSSSISEIAFQAGFSSPAHFSKLFREYFEVTPRMYRKTAGKGSSRGKSEGMINKGPIIQK
;
A
#
# COMPACT_ATOMS: atom_id res chain seq x y z
N THR A 1 4.48 -24.53 -2.08
CA THR A 1 4.45 -23.41 -3.06
C THR A 1 3.18 -23.52 -3.86
N ILE A 2 2.42 -22.43 -4.01
CA ILE A 2 1.17 -22.42 -4.80
C ILE A 2 1.52 -22.86 -6.24
N GLY A 3 0.90 -23.94 -6.74
CA GLY A 3 1.30 -24.67 -7.96
C GLY A 3 1.01 -23.97 -9.30
N TRP A 4 1.07 -22.64 -9.36
CA TRP A 4 0.86 -21.87 -10.57
C TRP A 4 2.15 -21.23 -11.06
N SER A 5 2.38 -21.25 -12.38
CA SER A 5 3.42 -20.42 -12.98
C SER A 5 3.12 -18.94 -12.78
N ARG A 6 4.17 -18.09 -12.79
CA ARG A 6 4.03 -16.63 -12.66
C ARG A 6 2.99 -16.08 -13.63
N ARG A 7 2.99 -16.53 -14.90
CA ARG A 7 2.01 -16.10 -15.92
C ARG A 7 0.56 -16.50 -15.59
N GLN A 8 0.35 -17.72 -15.07
CA GLN A 8 -0.97 -18.19 -14.66
C GLN A 8 -1.51 -17.40 -13.46
N LEU A 9 -0.65 -17.15 -12.47
CA LEU A 9 -0.98 -16.31 -11.32
C LEU A 9 -1.31 -14.88 -11.76
N TYR A 10 -0.51 -14.29 -12.66
CA TYR A 10 -0.73 -12.95 -13.21
C TYR A 10 -2.09 -12.83 -13.92
N ARG A 11 -2.43 -13.78 -14.79
CA ARG A 11 -3.70 -13.78 -15.51
C ARG A 11 -4.89 -13.97 -14.55
N LYS A 12 -4.77 -14.87 -13.58
CA LYS A 12 -5.82 -15.11 -12.58
C LYS A 12 -6.03 -13.89 -11.67
N LEU A 13 -4.96 -13.27 -11.17
CA LEU A 13 -5.03 -12.05 -10.37
C LEU A 13 -5.67 -10.89 -11.15
N LYS A 14 -5.27 -10.69 -12.41
CA LYS A 14 -5.88 -9.66 -13.28
C LYS A 14 -7.37 -9.91 -13.52
N ALA A 15 -7.75 -11.16 -13.77
CA ALA A 15 -9.13 -11.54 -14.02
C ALA A 15 -10.05 -11.38 -12.79
N VAL A 16 -9.52 -11.60 -11.59
CA VAL A 16 -10.30 -11.46 -10.33
C VAL A 16 -10.34 -10.02 -9.83
N MET A 17 -9.24 -9.27 -9.97
CA MET A 17 -9.09 -7.95 -9.34
C MET A 17 -9.30 -6.77 -10.28
N ASN A 18 -9.45 -7.00 -11.59
CA ASN A 18 -9.56 -5.98 -12.64
C ASN A 18 -8.41 -4.93 -12.63
N GLN A 19 -7.26 -5.30 -12.04
CA GLN A 19 -6.10 -4.46 -11.80
C GLN A 19 -4.82 -5.20 -12.24
N THR A 20 -3.73 -4.47 -12.47
CA THR A 20 -2.45 -5.09 -12.78
C THR A 20 -1.86 -5.78 -11.53
N PRO A 21 -1.23 -6.96 -11.66
CA PRO A 21 -0.62 -7.66 -10.53
C PRO A 21 0.45 -6.83 -9.79
N GLU A 22 1.12 -5.92 -10.48
CA GLU A 22 2.05 -4.96 -9.89
C GLU A 22 1.37 -4.04 -8.88
N ARG A 23 0.17 -3.55 -9.19
CA ARG A 23 -0.61 -2.71 -8.28
C ARG A 23 -0.96 -3.47 -7.02
N PHE A 24 -1.34 -4.74 -7.14
CA PHE A 24 -1.65 -5.59 -6.00
C PHE A 24 -0.44 -5.75 -5.07
N ILE A 25 0.75 -5.99 -5.63
CA ILE A 25 1.98 -6.09 -4.85
C ILE A 25 2.21 -4.78 -4.07
N TYR A 26 2.05 -3.62 -4.71
CA TYR A 26 2.21 -2.35 -4.01
C TYR A 26 1.19 -2.15 -2.90
N ILE A 27 -0.08 -2.51 -3.10
CA ILE A 27 -1.12 -2.40 -2.06
C ILE A 27 -0.71 -3.20 -0.81
N VAL A 28 -0.28 -4.45 -0.98
CA VAL A 28 0.17 -5.29 0.15
C VAL A 28 1.36 -4.65 0.87
N LYS A 29 2.35 -4.15 0.12
CA LYS A 29 3.52 -3.46 0.71
C LYS A 29 3.14 -2.17 1.44
N LEU A 30 2.22 -1.39 0.88
CA LEU A 30 1.75 -0.14 1.45
C LEU A 30 0.95 -0.37 2.73
N GLU A 31 0.14 -1.42 2.78
CA GLU A 31 -0.62 -1.79 3.97
C GLU A 31 0.29 -2.26 5.12
N PHE A 32 1.33 -3.03 4.80
CA PHE A 32 2.39 -3.35 5.77
C PHE A 32 3.05 -2.07 6.31
N ALA A 33 3.46 -1.16 5.43
CA ALA A 33 4.08 0.09 5.84
C ALA A 33 3.15 0.97 6.70
N ARG A 34 1.84 0.97 6.40
CA ARG A 34 0.82 1.67 7.19
C ARG A 34 0.82 1.18 8.64
N GLN A 35 0.87 -0.14 8.85
CA GLN A 35 0.94 -0.72 10.19
C GLN A 35 2.24 -0.30 10.90
N GLN A 36 3.39 -0.42 10.24
CA GLN A 36 4.68 -0.04 10.81
C GLN A 36 4.74 1.45 11.21
N LEU A 37 4.13 2.34 10.42
CA LEU A 37 4.06 3.77 10.75
C LEU A 37 3.30 4.05 12.05
N GLN A 38 2.38 3.17 12.46
CA GLN A 38 1.58 3.28 13.68
C GLN A 38 2.23 2.57 14.88
N THR A 39 2.91 1.46 14.64
CA THR A 39 3.40 0.59 15.72
C THR A 39 4.87 0.80 16.07
N THR A 40 5.66 1.45 15.20
CA THR A 40 7.10 1.61 15.40
C THR A 40 7.58 3.05 15.25
N SER A 41 8.74 3.32 15.84
CA SER A 41 9.48 4.59 15.73
C SER A 41 10.52 4.60 14.60
N SER A 42 10.65 3.51 13.82
CA SER A 42 11.60 3.38 12.71
C SER A 42 11.48 4.53 11.70
N SER A 43 12.57 4.91 11.05
CA SER A 43 12.53 5.99 10.07
C SER A 43 11.63 5.64 8.88
N ILE A 44 11.09 6.66 8.19
CA ILE A 44 10.23 6.42 7.00
C ILE A 44 11.00 5.64 5.93
N SER A 45 12.31 5.88 5.81
CA SER A 45 13.20 5.17 4.89
C SER A 45 13.35 3.69 5.27
N GLU A 46 13.59 3.39 6.54
CA GLU A 46 13.65 1.99 7.02
C GLU A 46 12.34 1.26 6.74
N ILE A 47 11.19 1.88 7.03
CA ILE A 47 9.89 1.27 6.77
C ILE A 47 9.68 1.01 5.27
N ALA A 48 10.13 1.93 4.41
CA ALA A 48 10.07 1.71 2.96
C ALA A 48 10.87 0.47 2.54
N PHE A 49 12.08 0.30 3.08
CA PHE A 49 12.93 -0.85 2.78
C PHE A 49 12.36 -2.15 3.36
N GLN A 50 11.84 -2.14 4.59
CA GLN A 50 11.19 -3.29 5.22
C GLN A 50 9.93 -3.72 4.46
N ALA A 51 9.16 -2.76 3.95
CA ALA A 51 8.02 -3.01 3.07
C ALA A 51 8.44 -3.53 1.67
N GLY A 52 9.74 -3.61 1.37
CA GLY A 52 10.26 -4.14 0.12
C GLY A 52 10.23 -3.16 -1.04
N PHE A 53 10.27 -1.84 -0.80
CA PHE A 53 10.54 -0.84 -1.83
C PHE A 53 12.05 -0.68 -2.02
N SER A 54 12.47 -0.50 -3.27
CA SER A 54 13.87 -0.20 -3.61
C SER A 54 14.27 1.25 -3.32
N SER A 55 13.29 2.15 -3.16
CA SER A 55 13.53 3.58 -2.92
C SER A 55 12.48 4.17 -1.97
N PRO A 56 12.89 4.89 -0.91
CA PRO A 56 11.98 5.64 -0.04
C PRO A 56 11.17 6.72 -0.77
N ALA A 57 11.71 7.30 -1.84
CA ALA A 57 11.02 8.31 -2.65
C ALA A 57 9.85 7.68 -3.43
N HIS A 58 10.08 6.51 -4.04
CA HIS A 58 9.03 5.77 -4.75
C HIS A 58 7.93 5.31 -3.78
N PHE A 59 8.32 4.79 -2.62
CA PHE A 59 7.39 4.48 -1.54
C PHE A 59 6.53 5.69 -1.15
N SER A 60 7.16 6.83 -0.87
CA SER A 60 6.44 8.03 -0.41
C SER A 60 5.44 8.55 -1.44
N LYS A 61 5.81 8.48 -2.74
CA LYS A 61 4.91 8.80 -3.85
C LYS A 61 3.69 7.89 -3.86
N LEU A 62 3.90 6.57 -3.90
CA LEU A 62 2.82 5.59 -3.97
C LEU A 62 1.95 5.59 -2.71
N PHE A 63 2.54 5.80 -1.54
CA PHE A 63 1.81 5.90 -0.27
C PHE A 63 0.86 7.11 -0.29
N ARG A 64 1.33 8.26 -0.75
CA ARG A 64 0.49 9.46 -0.91
C ARG A 64 -0.59 9.27 -1.95
N GLU A 65 -0.30 8.61 -3.07
CA GLU A 65 -1.30 8.31 -4.10
C GLU A 65 -2.38 7.33 -3.62
N TYR A 66 -2.03 6.41 -2.72
CA TYR A 66 -2.96 5.38 -2.23
C TYR A 66 -3.76 5.81 -0.99
N PHE A 67 -3.11 6.46 -0.02
CA PHE A 67 -3.73 6.88 1.24
C PHE A 67 -4.08 8.37 1.27
N GLU A 68 -3.82 9.11 0.19
CA GLU A 68 -4.05 10.56 0.06
C GLU A 68 -3.29 11.43 1.09
N VAL A 69 -2.37 10.84 1.87
CA VAL A 69 -1.54 11.54 2.86
C VAL A 69 -0.08 11.06 2.76
N THR A 70 0.87 11.89 3.16
CA THR A 70 2.28 11.46 3.19
C THR A 70 2.55 10.54 4.39
N PRO A 71 3.52 9.60 4.31
CA PRO A 71 3.89 8.73 5.43
C PRO A 71 4.20 9.50 6.72
N ARG A 72 4.87 10.67 6.59
CA ARG A 72 5.22 11.54 7.71
C ARG A 72 3.98 12.14 8.37
N MET A 73 3.04 12.62 7.56
CA MET A 73 1.78 13.16 8.07
C MET A 73 0.94 12.06 8.72
N TYR A 74 0.87 10.88 8.09
CA TYR A 74 0.16 9.72 8.63
C TYR A 74 0.65 9.34 10.03
N ARG A 75 1.97 9.30 10.25
CA ARG A 75 2.55 9.04 11.57
C ARG A 75 2.19 10.13 12.59
N LYS A 76 2.24 11.40 12.18
CA LYS A 76 1.94 12.53 13.07
C LYS A 76 0.47 12.54 13.51
N THR A 77 -0.45 12.14 12.61
CA THR A 77 -1.88 12.08 12.91
C THR A 77 -2.25 10.82 13.71
N ALA A 78 -1.58 9.69 13.49
CA ALA A 78 -1.79 8.47 14.28
C ALA A 78 -1.54 8.67 15.80
N GLY A 79 -0.65 9.59 16.17
CA GLY A 79 -0.40 9.94 17.58
C GLY A 79 -1.47 10.83 18.24
N LYS A 80 -2.47 11.32 17.50
CA LYS A 80 -3.58 12.13 18.02
C LYS A 80 -4.92 11.43 17.72
N GLY A 81 -5.35 10.58 18.66
CA GLY A 81 -6.70 10.06 18.87
C GLY A 81 -7.69 9.97 17.69
N SER A 82 -7.96 8.74 17.26
CA SER A 82 -9.27 8.19 16.90
C SER A 82 -10.44 9.17 16.67
N SER A 83 -10.86 9.35 15.40
CA SER A 83 -12.28 9.48 15.05
C SER A 83 -12.52 9.28 13.53
N ARG A 84 -13.10 8.10 13.21
CA ARG A 84 -13.91 7.75 12.01
C ARG A 84 -13.30 7.95 10.62
N GLY A 85 -12.96 6.83 9.97
CA GLY A 85 -12.65 6.77 8.54
C GLY A 85 -12.64 5.36 7.96
N LYS A 86 -13.79 4.66 8.01
CA LYS A 86 -14.21 3.55 7.12
C LYS A 86 -13.25 2.34 6.98
N SER A 87 -13.36 1.37 7.87
CA SER A 87 -12.79 0.02 7.73
C SER A 87 -13.58 -0.91 6.77
N GLU A 88 -14.56 -0.40 6.01
CA GLU A 88 -15.60 -1.25 5.41
C GLU A 88 -15.88 -0.96 3.91
N GLY A 89 -14.84 -0.57 3.14
CA GLY A 89 -15.06 -0.21 1.73
C GLY A 89 -13.91 -0.39 0.74
N MET A 90 -12.78 -1.02 1.09
CA MET A 90 -11.56 -0.91 0.26
C MET A 90 -11.29 -2.07 -0.73
N ILE A 91 -12.29 -2.89 -1.08
CA ILE A 91 -12.21 -3.70 -2.31
C ILE A 91 -12.63 -2.90 -3.55
N ASN A 92 -13.27 -1.73 -3.38
CA ASN A 92 -13.70 -0.89 -4.49
C ASN A 92 -13.65 0.58 -4.08
N LYS A 93 -12.71 1.34 -4.66
CA LYS A 93 -12.70 2.81 -4.94
C LYS A 93 -11.33 3.41 -4.59
N GLY A 94 -10.55 3.68 -5.63
CA GLY A 94 -9.34 4.50 -5.63
C GLY A 94 -8.92 4.74 -7.10
N PRO A 95 -8.44 5.93 -7.46
CA PRO A 95 -8.86 6.66 -8.65
C PRO A 95 -8.41 6.03 -9.97
N ILE A 96 -9.33 6.15 -10.92
CA ILE A 96 -9.14 6.15 -12.35
C ILE A 96 -7.95 7.06 -12.68
N ILE A 97 -6.81 6.49 -13.07
CA ILE A 97 -5.91 7.20 -13.97
C ILE A 97 -6.05 6.50 -15.32
N GLN A 98 -7.02 7.00 -16.08
CA GLN A 98 -6.98 6.88 -17.51
C GLN A 98 -5.75 7.66 -18.00
N LYS A 99 -4.80 6.94 -18.57
CA LYS A 99 -4.22 7.27 -19.87
C LYS A 99 -3.58 6.02 -20.44
#